data_AF-L9YRA7-F1
#
_entry.id   AF-L9YRA7-F1
#
_cell.length_a   1.000
_cell.length_b   1.000
_cell.length_c   1.000
_cell.angle_alpha   90.00
_cell.angle_beta   90.00
_cell.angle_gamma   90.00
#
_symmetry.space_group_name_H-M   'P 1'
#
loop_
_entity.id
_entity.type
_entity.pdbx_description
1 polymer ?
#
loop_
_entity_poly.entity_id
_entity_poly.type
_entity_poly.pdbx_seq_one_letter_code
_entity_poly.pdbx_strand_id
1 'polypeptide(L)' 'MTAPADEPSRRCLECGAEIARRDPLVGWWLCDDCELAFDDDGERLT' A
#
# COMPACT_ATOMS: atom_id res chain seq x y z
N MET A 1 13.67 17.73 -15.30
CA MET A 1 13.32 17.23 -13.96
C MET A 1 12.02 16.48 -14.11
N THR A 2 12.08 15.17 -14.35
CA THR A 2 10.88 14.34 -14.44
C THR A 2 10.55 13.94 -13.02
N ALA A 3 9.45 14.46 -12.45
CA ALA A 3 8.96 13.94 -11.18
C ALA A 3 8.71 12.44 -11.36
N PRO A 4 9.20 11.57 -10.47
CA PRO A 4 8.80 10.16 -10.52
C PRO A 4 7.28 10.16 -10.46
N ALA A 5 6.66 9.42 -11.37
CA ALA A 5 5.22 9.26 -11.42
C ALA A 5 4.72 9.00 -10.00
N ASP A 6 3.69 9.74 -9.59
CA ASP A 6 2.91 9.56 -8.38
C ASP A 6 2.57 8.05 -8.27
N GLU A 7 3.46 7.27 -7.66
CA GLU A 7 3.19 5.89 -7.31
C GLU A 7 2.01 5.98 -6.36
N PRO A 8 0.91 5.21 -6.57
CA PRO A 8 -0.31 5.42 -5.81
C PRO A 8 -0.06 5.09 -4.34
N SER A 9 0.36 6.08 -3.55
CA SER A 9 0.57 5.96 -2.12
C SER A 9 -0.77 5.62 -1.49
N ARG A 10 -0.87 4.43 -0.92
CA ARG A 10 -2.10 3.95 -0.31
C ARG A 10 -2.10 4.27 1.17
N ARG A 11 -3.27 4.31 1.80
CA ARG A 11 -3.37 4.45 3.26
C ARG A 11 -3.99 3.20 3.85
N CYS A 12 -3.37 2.70 4.92
CA CYS A 12 -3.92 1.63 5.71
C CYS A 12 -5.27 2.07 6.30
N LEU A 13 -6.32 1.27 6.16
CA LEU A 13 -7.64 1.59 6.69
C LEU A 13 -7.73 1.51 8.22
N GLU A 14 -6.82 0.76 8.86
CA GLU A 14 -6.84 0.55 10.31
C GLU A 14 -6.11 1.67 11.06
N CYS A 15 -4.83 1.93 10.71
CA CYS A 15 -4.01 2.93 11.40
C CYS A 15 -3.88 4.26 10.65
N GLY A 16 -4.32 4.34 9.38
CA GLY A 16 -4.15 5.52 8.54
C GLY A 16 -2.72 5.74 8.03
N ALA A 17 -1.79 4.81 8.29
CA ALA A 17 -0.41 4.90 7.84
C ALA A 17 -0.32 4.87 6.30
N GLU A 18 0.59 5.67 5.75
CA GLU A 18 0.87 5.67 4.31
C GLU A 18 1.69 4.44 3.94
N ILE A 19 1.15 3.62 3.03
CA ILE A 19 1.81 2.50 2.40
C ILE A 19 2.39 3.04 1.08
N ALA A 20 3.64 3.48 1.15
CA ALA A 20 4.33 4.12 0.03
C ALA A 20 4.69 3.14 -1.10
N ARG A 21 4.61 1.83 -0.87
CA ARG A 21 5.06 0.82 -1.84
C ARG A 21 4.19 -0.43 -1.85
N ARG A 22 3.85 -0.88 -3.06
CA ARG A 22 3.28 -2.20 -3.32
C ARG A 22 4.38 -3.25 -3.31
N ASP A 23 4.15 -4.36 -2.62
CA ASP A 23 5.10 -5.46 -2.62
C ASP A 23 5.12 -6.16 -3.99
N PRO A 24 6.25 -6.17 -4.70
CA PRO A 24 6.33 -6.76 -6.03
C PRO A 24 6.30 -8.29 -6.02
N LEU A 25 6.60 -8.91 -4.87
CA LEU A 25 6.58 -10.36 -4.69
C LEU A 25 5.15 -10.93 -4.65
N VAL A 26 4.23 -10.17 -4.05
CA VAL A 26 2.88 -10.64 -3.78
C VAL A 26 1.81 -9.85 -4.52
N GLY A 27 2.15 -8.66 -5.03
CA GLY A 27 1.26 -7.82 -5.84
C GLY A 27 0.25 -7.01 -5.03
N TRP A 28 0.34 -7.01 -3.70
CA TRP A 28 -0.52 -6.25 -2.78
C TRP A 28 0.29 -5.31 -1.89
N TRP A 29 -0.39 -4.39 -1.23
CA TRP A 29 0.19 -3.36 -0.36
C TRP A 29 0.22 -3.89 1.07
N LEU A 30 1.41 -3.99 1.67
CA LEU A 30 1.55 -4.38 3.08
C LEU A 30 1.80 -3.15 3.94
N CYS A 31 0.95 -2.94 4.95
CA CYS A 31 1.20 -1.95 5.98
C CYS A 31 2.20 -2.50 6.99
N ASP A 32 3.33 -1.82 7.19
CA ASP A 32 4.39 -2.24 8.14
C ASP A 32 3.95 -2.14 9.61
N ASP A 33 3.05 -1.19 9.92
CA ASP A 33 2.58 -0.93 11.30
C ASP A 33 1.53 -1.94 11.77
N CYS A 34 0.56 -2.26 10.91
CA CYS A 34 -0.49 -3.23 11.22
C CYS A 34 -0.18 -4.65 10.72
N GLU A 35 0.88 -4.82 9.93
CA GLU A 35 1.19 -6.05 9.20
C GLU A 35 0.00 -6.54 8.34
N LEU A 36 -0.75 -5.58 7.78
CA LEU A 36 -1.99 -5.83 7.05
C LEU A 36 -1.84 -5.70 5.54
N ALA A 37 -2.49 -6.64 4.87
CA ALA A 37 -2.52 -6.81 3.44
C ALA A 37 -3.67 -6.04 2.78
N PHE A 38 -3.41 -5.25 1.74
CA PHE A 38 -4.43 -4.56 0.96
C PHE A 38 -4.26 -4.79 -0.53
N ASP A 39 -5.35 -5.07 -1.24
CA ASP A 39 -5.34 -5.32 -2.67
C ASP A 39 -5.14 -4.02 -3.50
N ASP A 40 -5.27 -4.10 -4.84
CA ASP A 40 -5.18 -2.95 -5.75
C ASP A 40 -6.43 -2.05 -5.74
N ASP A 41 -7.57 -2.48 -5.18
CA ASP A 41 -8.78 -1.67 -4.94
C ASP A 41 -8.74 -0.94 -3.59
N GLY A 42 -8.18 -1.60 -2.57
CA GLY A 42 -7.89 -1.03 -1.25
C GLY A 42 -8.54 -1.82 -0.15
N GLU A 43 -9.09 -2.97 -0.51
CA GLU A 43 -9.73 -3.90 0.39
C GLU A 43 -8.66 -4.72 1.10
N ARG A 44 -8.93 -5.00 2.38
CA ARG A 44 -8.06 -5.84 3.18
C ARG A 44 -8.13 -7.28 2.68
N LEU A 45 -6.99 -7.83 2.29
CA LEU A 45 -6.82 -9.25 2.02
C LEU A 45 -6.77 -9.98 3.38
N THR A 46 -7.81 -10.77 3.65
CA THR A 46 -7.95 -11.59 4.87
C THR A 46 -7.26 -12.94 4.75
#